data_AF-A0A938NTV9-F1
#
_entry.id   AF-A0A938NTV9-F1
#
_cell.length_a   1.000
_cell.length_b   1.000
_cell.length_c   1.000
_cell.angle_alpha   90.00
_cell.angle_beta   90.00
_cell.angle_gamma   90.00
#
_symmetry.space_group_name_H-M   'P 1'
#
loop_
_entity.id
_entity.type
_entity.pdbx_description
1 polymer ?
#
loop_
_entity_poly.entity_id
_entity_poly.type
_entity_poly.pdbx_seq_one_letter_code
_entity_poly.pdbx_strand_id
1 'polypeptide(L)' 'MAGIEVINQKVREQSAFISALKAEIGKVIIGQEELIDRLIIGILSNGHVLIEGVPGLAKTLTVKTLAAK' A
#
# COMPACT_ATOMS: atom_id res chain seq x y z
N MET A 1 7.03 24.61 17.44
CA MET A 1 5.85 24.31 16.60
C MET A 1 6.17 24.31 15.11
N ALA A 2 6.96 25.26 14.57
CA ALA A 2 7.36 25.30 13.15
C ALA A 2 8.04 24.03 12.57
N GLY A 3 8.81 23.28 13.38
CA GLY A 3 9.51 22.08 12.90
C GLY A 3 8.59 20.91 12.52
N ILE A 4 7.51 20.70 13.26
CA ILE A 4 6.52 19.63 12.99
C ILE A 4 5.78 19.92 11.67
N GLU A 5 5.50 21.20 11.42
CA GLU A 5 4.77 21.66 10.24
C GLU A 5 5.56 21.40 8.95
N VAL A 6 6.87 21.69 8.96
CA VAL A 6 7.79 21.39 7.85
C VAL A 6 7.89 19.87 7.59
N ILE A 7 7.95 19.06 8.64
CA ILE A 7 8.00 17.59 8.50
C ILE A 7 6.70 17.08 7.87
N ASN A 8 5.55 17.52 8.37
CA ASN A 8 4.25 17.12 7.84
C ASN A 8 4.10 17.50 6.36
N GLN A 9 4.60 18.67 5.96
CA GLN A 9 4.58 19.11 4.56
C GLN A 9 5.42 18.17 3.67
N LYS A 10 6.65 17.85 4.08
CA LYS A 10 7.50 16.89 3.34
C LYS A 10 6.86 15.51 3.24
N VAL A 11 6.25 15.03 4.32
CA VAL A 11 5.54 13.74 4.32
C VAL A 11 4.39 13.76 3.33
N ARG A 12 3.59 14.83 3.27
CA ARG A 12 2.49 14.95 2.29
C ARG A 12 2.99 14.93 0.85
N GLU A 13 4.04 15.69 0.54
CA GLU A 13 4.64 15.72 -0.80
C GLU A 13 5.18 14.35 -1.21
N GLN A 14 5.88 13.66 -0.31
CA GLN A 14 6.46 12.36 -0.59
C GLN A 14 5.44 11.21 -0.58
N SER A 15 4.32 11.33 0.12
CA SER A 15 3.28 10.29 0.19
C SER A 15 2.22 10.39 -0.91
N ALA A 16 2.24 11.44 -1.73
CA ALA A 16 1.21 11.68 -2.76
C ALA A 16 1.07 10.52 -3.76
N PHE A 17 2.15 9.79 -4.06
CA PHE A 17 2.11 8.65 -4.97
C PHE A 17 1.30 7.46 -4.42
N ILE A 18 1.17 7.33 -3.09
CA ILE A 18 0.49 6.20 -2.45
C ILE A 18 -0.99 6.18 -2.86
N SER A 19 -1.65 7.34 -2.90
CA SER A 19 -3.05 7.43 -3.33
C SER A 19 -3.23 7.01 -4.79
N ALA A 20 -2.32 7.40 -5.68
CA ALA A 20 -2.36 7.00 -7.08
C ALA A 20 -2.12 5.50 -7.26
N LEU A 21 -1.15 4.93 -6.53
CA LEU A 21 -0.88 3.49 -6.52
C LEU A 21 -2.11 2.69 -6.05
N LYS A 22 -2.71 3.08 -4.93
CA LYS A 22 -3.94 2.43 -4.42
C LYS A 22 -5.08 2.49 -5.43
N ALA A 23 -5.24 3.63 -6.11
CA ALA A 23 -6.28 3.78 -7.14
C ALA A 23 -6.07 2.83 -8.33
N GLU A 24 -4.83 2.64 -8.80
CA GLU A 24 -4.52 1.68 -9.88
C GLU A 24 -4.77 0.23 -9.44
N ILE A 25 -4.37 -0.13 -8.22
CA ILE A 25 -4.60 -1.48 -7.67
C ILE A 25 -6.10 -1.74 -7.53
N GLY A 26 -6.87 -0.75 -7.07
CA GLY A 26 -8.32 -0.82 -6.88
C GLY A 26 -9.13 -1.09 -8.16
N LYS A 27 -8.54 -0.86 -9.34
CA LYS A 27 -9.18 -1.24 -10.63
C LYS A 27 -9.26 -2.75 -10.84
N VAL A 28 -8.41 -3.52 -10.15
CA VAL A 28 -8.28 -4.98 -10.31
C VAL A 28 -8.65 -5.71 -9.02
N ILE A 29 -8.31 -5.12 -7.87
CA ILE A 29 -8.52 -5.71 -6.55
C ILE A 29 -9.66 -4.99 -5.85
N ILE A 30 -10.71 -5.73 -5.50
CA ILE A 30 -11.89 -5.19 -4.80
C ILE A 30 -11.95 -5.80 -3.39
N GLY A 31 -12.19 -4.95 -2.37
CA GLY A 31 -12.44 -5.39 -1.00
C GLY A 31 -11.22 -5.78 -0.17
N GLN A 32 -10.00 -5.56 -0.66
CA GLN A 32 -8.75 -5.94 0.01
C GLN A 32 -7.89 -4.72 0.43
N GLU A 33 -8.53 -3.59 0.76
CA GLU A 33 -7.85 -2.33 1.11
C GLU A 33 -6.83 -2.49 2.24
N GLU A 34 -7.20 -3.20 3.31
CA GLU A 34 -6.32 -3.42 4.46
C GLU A 34 -5.08 -4.24 4.11
N LEU A 35 -5.24 -5.27 3.27
CA LEU A 35 -4.10 -6.07 2.80
C LEU A 35 -3.15 -5.20 1.95
N ILE A 36 -3.69 -4.37 1.06
CA ILE A 36 -2.91 -3.47 0.23
C ILE A 36 -2.11 -2.48 1.11
N ASP A 37 -2.75 -1.87 2.10
CA ASP A 37 -2.08 -0.94 3.03
C ASP A 37 -0.93 -1.62 3.78
N ARG A 38 -1.16 -2.83 4.32
CA ARG A 38 -0.12 -3.59 5.03
C ARG A 38 1.05 -3.96 4.11
N LEU A 39 0.79 -4.29 2.84
CA LEU A 39 1.84 -4.60 1.87
C LEU A 39 2.67 -3.36 1.52
N ILE A 40 2.02 -2.21 1.29
CA ILE A 40 2.72 -0.94 1.04
C ILE A 40 3.60 -0.57 2.25
N ILE A 41 3.06 -0.68 3.47
CA ILE A 41 3.83 -0.45 4.71
C ILE A 41 5.03 -1.39 4.79
N GLY A 42 4.83 -2.68 4.51
CA GLY A 42 5.90 -3.68 4.52
C GLY A 42 7.04 -3.32 3.56
N ILE A 43 6.71 -2.91 2.33
CA ILE A 43 7.71 -2.50 1.33
C ILE A 43 8.45 -1.23 1.77
N LEU A 44 7.72 -0.19 2.21
CA LEU A 44 8.33 1.09 2.61
C LEU A 44 9.19 0.99 3.87
N SER A 45 8.87 0.05 4.75
CA SER A 45 9.66 -0.24 5.96
C SER A 45 10.78 -1.24 5.73
N ASN A 46 10.93 -1.77 4.51
CA ASN A 46 11.86 -2.85 4.19
C ASN A 46 11.64 -4.10 5.07
N GLY A 47 10.38 -4.34 5.45
CA GLY A 47 9.94 -5.46 6.27
C GLY A 47 9.44 -6.65 5.45
N HIS A 48 9.02 -7.70 6.15
CA HIS A 48 8.45 -8.91 5.55
C HIS A 48 6.99 -9.09 5.97
N VAL A 49 6.16 -9.53 5.04
CA VAL A 49 4.72 -9.76 5.27
C VAL A 49 4.39 -11.22 4.94
N LEU A 50 3.72 -11.90 5.87
CA LEU A 50 3.10 -13.21 5.63
C LEU A 50 1.62 -13.01 5.33
N ILE A 51 1.13 -13.62 4.24
CA ILE A 51 -0.27 -13.52 3.83
C ILE A 51 -0.93 -14.89 3.99
N GLU A 52 -1.73 -15.04 5.04
CA GLU A 52 -2.49 -16.26 5.34
C GLU A 52 -4.00 -16.05 5.12
N GLY A 53 -4.73 -17.15 4.88
CA GLY A 53 -6.20 -17.12 4.73
C GLY A 53 -6.71 -18.29 3.90
N VAL A 54 -8.02 -18.39 3.74
CA VAL A 54 -8.64 -19.44 2.91
C VAL A 54 -8.38 -19.24 1.40
N PRO A 55 -8.44 -20.30 0.59
CA PRO A 55 -8.32 -20.20 -0.87
C PRO A 55 -9.39 -19.29 -1.49
N GLY A 56 -9.06 -18.61 -2.59
CA GLY A 56 -10.02 -17.80 -3.37
C GLY A 56 -10.13 -16.32 -2.98
N LEU A 57 -9.45 -15.84 -1.95
CA LEU A 57 -9.51 -14.44 -1.49
C LEU A 57 -8.58 -13.47 -2.26
N ALA A 58 -8.33 -13.74 -3.53
CA ALA A 58 -7.47 -12.92 -4.40
C ALA A 58 -6.04 -12.63 -3.89
N LYS A 59 -5.55 -13.30 -2.82
CA LYS A 59 -4.21 -13.08 -2.22
C LYS A 59 -3.08 -13.03 -3.24
N THR A 60 -3.00 -14.03 -4.12
CA THR A 60 -1.99 -14.11 -5.18
C THR A 60 -2.16 -13.00 -6.22
N LEU A 61 -3.40 -12.64 -6.55
CA LEU A 61 -3.68 -11.57 -7.50
C LEU A 61 -3.25 -10.22 -6.91
N THR A 62 -3.53 -9.95 -5.63
CA THR A 62 -3.11 -8.73 -4.93
C THR A 62 -1.61 -8.55 -4.98
N VAL A 63 -0.82 -9.58 -4.64
CA VAL A 63 0.64 -9.52 -4.68
C VAL A 63 1.16 -9.28 -6.11
N LYS A 64 0.60 -9.97 -7.11
CA LYS A 64 1.00 -9.79 -8.51
C LYS A 64 0.67 -8.40 -9.02
N THR A 65 -0.51 -7.87 -8.71
CA THR A 65 -0.92 -6.53 -9.13
C THR A 65 -0.03 -5.47 -8.49
N LEU A 66 0.29 -5.59 -7.20
CA LEU A 66 1.20 -4.67 -6.51
C LEU A 66 2.63 -4.72 -7.05
N ALA A 67 3.12 -5.89 -7.47
CA ALA A 67 4.46 -6.03 -8.03
C ALA A 67 4.57 -5.52 -9.49
N ALA A 68 3.45 -5.48 -10.22
CA ALA A 68 3.41 -5.13 -11.63
C ALA A 68 3.02 -3.67 -11.91
N LYS A 69 2.58 -2.93 -10.90
CA LYS A 69 2.11 -1.54 -10.97
C LYS A 69 2.95 -0.65 -10.09
#